data_AF-A0A939WR81-F1
#
_entry.id   AF-A0A939WR81-F1
#
_cell.length_a   1.000
_cell.length_b   1.000
_cell.length_c   1.000
_cell.angle_alpha   90.00
_cell.angle_beta   90.00
_cell.angle_gamma   90.00
#
_symmetry.space_group_name_H-M   'P 1'
#
loop_
_entity.id
_entity.type
_entity.pdbx_description
1 polymer ?
#
loop_
_entity_poly.entity_id
_entity_poly.type
_entity_poly.pdbx_seq_one_letter_code
_entity_poly.pdbx_strand_id
1 'polypeptide(L)' 'MIKERNKEEKQVPIRLPDLKIVITGTKYGYRREDGVFVIPAGCLKD' A
#
# COMPACT_ATOMS: atom_id res chain seq x y z
N MET A 1 -3.25 -13.37 3.54
CA MET A 1 -2.37 -12.19 3.31
C MET A 1 -0.94 -12.69 3.10
N ILE A 2 0.02 -11.84 2.71
CA ILE A 2 1.42 -12.27 2.43
C ILE A 2 2.05 -13.02 3.62
N LYS A 3 1.69 -12.64 4.85
CA LYS A 3 2.20 -13.26 6.07
C LYS A 3 1.79 -14.74 6.19
N GLU A 4 0.55 -15.08 5.86
CA GLU A 4 0.08 -16.47 5.89
C GLU A 4 0.76 -17.29 4.80
N ARG A 5 0.87 -16.76 3.58
CA ARG A 5 1.55 -17.46 2.48
C ARG A 5 3.03 -17.74 2.80
N ASN A 6 3.73 -16.80 3.43
CA ASN A 6 5.12 -16.98 3.85
C ASN A 6 5.29 -18.00 4.99
N LYS A 7 4.22 -18.32 5.75
CA LYS A 7 4.26 -19.39 6.75
C LYS A 7 4.20 -20.76 6.09
N GLU A 8 3.38 -20.90 5.04
CA GLU A 8 3.20 -22.13 4.27
C GLU A 8 4.37 -22.39 3.32
N GLU A 9 4.80 -21.39 2.56
CA GLU A 9 5.87 -21.50 1.57
C GLU A 9 7.12 -20.72 2.00
N LYS A 10 8.15 -21.46 2.43
CA LYS A 10 9.36 -20.90 3.06
C LYS A 10 10.54 -20.76 2.11
N GLN A 11 10.53 -21.44 0.96
CA GLN A 11 11.67 -21.45 0.04
C GLN A 11 11.87 -20.08 -0.61
N VAL A 12 10.76 -19.39 -0.94
CA VAL A 12 10.78 -18.05 -1.56
C VAL A 12 9.76 -17.15 -0.85
N PRO A 13 10.10 -16.58 0.33
CA PRO A 13 9.18 -15.72 1.06
C PRO A 13 8.94 -14.42 0.29
N ILE A 14 7.67 -14.03 0.16
CA ILE A 14 7.28 -12.78 -0.48
C ILE A 14 7.62 -11.63 0.48
N ARG A 15 8.33 -10.61 -0.01
CA ARG A 15 8.68 -9.42 0.79
C ARG A 15 7.42 -8.73 1.30
N LEU A 16 7.45 -8.28 2.56
CA LEU A 16 6.37 -7.49 3.13
C LEU A 16 6.33 -6.08 2.50
N PRO A 17 5.12 -5.50 2.30
CA PRO A 17 5.01 -4.13 1.82
C PRO A 17 5.65 -3.14 2.81
N ASP A 18 6.44 -2.22 2.27
CA ASP A 18 7.05 -1.09 2.99
C ASP A 18 6.27 0.22 2.82
N LEU A 19 5.31 0.26 1.90
CA LEU A 19 4.46 1.41 1.62
C LEU A 19 2.99 1.02 1.60
N LYS A 20 2.13 1.87 2.19
CA LYS A 20 0.68 1.76 2.12
C LYS A 20 0.08 3.03 1.55
N ILE A 21 -0.68 2.87 0.46
CA ILE A 21 -1.36 3.94 -0.26
C ILE A 21 -2.87 3.67 -0.25
N VAL A 22 -3.67 4.71 -0.07
CA VAL A 22 -5.12 4.70 -0.26
C VAL A 22 -5.45 5.59 -1.45
N ILE A 23 -6.04 5.01 -2.49
CA ILE A 23 -6.50 5.78 -3.66
C ILE A 23 -7.92 6.27 -3.42
N THR A 24 -8.14 7.58 -3.60
CA THR A 24 -9.42 8.23 -3.34
C THR A 24 -9.95 9.00 -4.56
N GLY A 25 -11.26 9.25 -4.57
CA GLY A 25 -11.90 10.17 -5.54
C GLY A 25 -11.91 11.63 -5.09
N THR A 26 -11.18 11.97 -4.02
CA THR A 26 -11.11 13.33 -3.47
C THR A 26 -10.13 14.19 -4.26
N LYS A 27 -10.13 15.52 -4.07
CA LYS A 27 -9.24 16.43 -4.81
C LYS A 27 -7.86 16.62 -4.16
N TYR A 28 -7.68 16.19 -2.92
CA TYR A 28 -6.49 16.48 -2.13
C TYR A 28 -5.82 15.20 -1.69
N GLY A 29 -4.49 15.16 -1.86
CA GLY A 29 -3.64 14.12 -1.28
C GLY A 29 -3.02 14.60 0.04
N TYR A 30 -2.86 13.69 0.98
CA TYR A 30 -2.24 13.98 2.27
C TYR A 30 -1.62 12.73 2.89
N ARG A 31 -0.69 12.95 3.83
CA ARG A 31 -0.12 11.90 4.65
C ARG A 31 -0.86 11.88 5.99
N ARG A 32 -1.38 10.72 6.36
CA ARG A 32 -1.98 10.48 7.68
C ARG A 32 -0.90 10.29 8.74
N GLU A 33 -1.25 10.51 10.00
CA GLU A 33 -0.35 10.31 11.15
C GLU A 33 0.17 8.87 11.26
N ASP A 34 -0.60 7.88 10.78
CA ASP A 34 -0.21 6.47 10.70
C ASP A 34 0.75 6.14 9.53
N GLY A 35 1.26 7.16 8.84
CA GLY A 35 2.23 7.01 7.75
C GLY A 35 1.62 6.59 6.42
N VAL A 36 0.29 6.45 6.33
CA VAL A 36 -0.40 6.10 5.08
C VAL A 36 -0.53 7.31 4.17
N PHE A 37 -0.26 7.11 2.88
CA PHE A 37 -0.48 8.13 1.86
C PHE A 37 -1.89 8.00 1.29
N VAL A 38 -2.66 9.07 1.37
CA VAL A 38 -3.97 9.18 0.72
C VAL A 38 -3.77 9.98 -0.55
N ILE A 39 -4.00 9.35 -1.71
CA ILE A 39 -3.66 9.91 -3.03
C ILE A 39 -4.91 9.90 -3.91
N PRO A 40 -5.35 11.06 -4.43
CA PRO A 40 -6.40 11.13 -5.44
C PRO A 40 -6.07 10.30 -6.68
N ALA A 41 -7.07 9.64 -7.27
CA ALA A 41 -6.91 8.90 -8.53
C ALA A 41 -6.39 9.80 -9.66
N GLY A 42 -6.75 11.08 -9.67
CA GLY A 42 -6.24 12.06 -10.63
C GLY A 42 -4.73 12.33 -10.54
N CYS A 43 -4.09 12.02 -9.41
CA CYS A 43 -2.64 12.15 -9.23
C CYS A 43 -1.84 10.98 -9.82
N LEU A 44 -2.51 9.90 -10.24
CA LEU A 44 -1.87 8.73 -10.86
C LEU A 44 -1.90 8.78 -12.39
N LYS A 45 -2.49 9.82 -12.97
CA LYS A 45 -2.57 9.98 -14.41
C LYS A 45 -1.28 10.63 -14.91
N ASP A 46 -0.30 9.78 -15.22
CA ASP A 46 0.77 9.91 -16.22
C ASP A 46 1.68 8.67 -16.16
#